data_AF-A0A9P1J1I1-F1
#
_entry.id   AF-A0A9P1J1I1-F1
#
_cell.length_a   1.000
_cell.length_b   1.000
_cell.length_c   1.000
_cell.angle_alpha   90.00
_cell.angle_beta   90.00
_cell.angle_gamma   90.00
#
_symmetry.space_group_name_H-M   'P 1'
#
loop_
_entity.id
_entity.type
_entity.pdbx_description
1 polymer ?
#
loop_
_entity_poly.entity_id
_entity_poly.type
_entity_poly.pdbx_seq_one_letter_code
_entity_poly.pdbx_strand_id
1 'polypeptide(L)'
;MSTACSLPPWYYKYILEVIECLSIPLNCLVSYFIWNDTNTKLTYKLCVSFMQFISFVVETDMSVFTWPWYTFPLLGGYSQSSFSKYFNISTHALILFYGFFITCEIPACLQSFYYRYEETRNLQSKKGFAKISLLLLSITYLYPFAMTYFIHDMSTPFHIKYRIMKEKFPECMELFLDASFEFYDTSTPECMHLTVYFCSIMIITFFNALYLAYATFSILNNLRGLMSRQTYRVHLNASINLFTLTLCPFVLIVFPLVFCMFIIIFDAVELQKYGNLSMIGIAAHSSVFSFVILVTKSKYRKVMQSWLPNFKQPIEKVFVRTTDNTPSALVF
;
A
#
# COMPACT_ATOMS: atom_id res chain seq x y z
N MET A 1 -20.18 -29.43 4.26
CA MET A 1 -19.05 -29.48 3.29
C MET A 1 -18.70 -28.05 2.96
N SER A 2 -17.61 -27.53 3.51
CA SER A 2 -17.18 -26.15 3.30
C SER A 2 -16.63 -26.01 1.88
N THR A 3 -17.16 -25.04 1.13
CA THR A 3 -16.75 -24.75 -0.24
C THR A 3 -15.50 -23.87 -0.22
N ALA A 4 -14.34 -24.47 0.07
CA ALA A 4 -13.04 -23.78 0.10
C ALA A 4 -12.65 -23.24 -1.30
N CYS A 5 -12.93 -24.00 -2.35
CA CYS A 5 -12.73 -23.59 -3.75
C CYS A 5 -14.05 -23.14 -4.38
N SER A 6 -14.33 -21.84 -4.26
CA SER A 6 -15.48 -21.19 -4.89
C SER A 6 -15.04 -20.19 -5.96
N LEU A 7 -15.78 -20.16 -7.06
CA LEU A 7 -15.61 -19.14 -8.10
C LEU A 7 -15.89 -17.74 -7.54
N PRO A 8 -15.20 -16.70 -8.04
CA PRO A 8 -15.50 -15.33 -7.67
C PRO A 8 -16.98 -15.03 -7.96
N PRO A 9 -17.72 -14.46 -6.99
CA PRO A 9 -19.08 -14.01 -7.22
C PRO A 9 -19.14 -13.01 -8.37
N TRP A 10 -20.24 -13.00 -9.11
CA TRP A 10 -20.43 -12.11 -10.27
C TRP A 10 -20.18 -10.62 -9.96
N TYR A 11 -20.52 -10.18 -8.74
CA TYR A 11 -20.34 -8.79 -8.33
C TYR A 11 -18.86 -8.42 -8.11
N TYR A 12 -17.99 -9.40 -7.88
CA TYR A 12 -16.58 -9.17 -7.54
C TYR A 12 -15.85 -8.49 -8.71
N LYS A 13 -16.03 -9.05 -9.91
CA LYS A 13 -15.52 -8.48 -11.16
C LYS A 13 -16.05 -7.06 -11.39
N TYR A 14 -17.35 -6.87 -11.21
CA TYR A 14 -17.98 -5.55 -11.38
C TYR A 14 -17.38 -4.50 -10.42
N ILE A 15 -17.09 -4.87 -9.17
CA ILE A 15 -16.44 -3.96 -8.22
C ILE A 15 -15.03 -3.57 -8.70
N LEU A 16 -14.24 -4.53 -9.19
CA LEU A 16 -12.88 -4.25 -9.69
C LEU A 16 -12.91 -3.33 -10.92
N GLU A 17 -13.84 -3.53 -11.85
CA GLU A 17 -14.03 -2.65 -13.01
C GLU A 17 -14.47 -1.23 -12.60
N VAL A 18 -15.32 -1.10 -11.58
CA VAL A 18 -15.69 0.21 -11.02
C VAL A 18 -14.49 0.88 -10.35
N ILE A 19 -13.68 0.13 -9.60
CA ILE A 19 -12.45 0.65 -9.00
C ILE A 19 -11.52 1.15 -10.09
N GLU A 20 -11.27 0.37 -11.14
CA GLU A 20 -10.46 0.78 -12.30
C GLU A 20 -10.94 2.10 -12.90
N CYS A 21 -12.24 2.18 -13.22
CA CYS A 21 -12.84 3.33 -13.87
C CYS A 21 -12.72 4.62 -13.04
N LEU A 22 -12.81 4.51 -11.72
CA LEU A 22 -12.66 5.64 -10.80
C LEU A 22 -11.19 5.96 -10.47
N SER A 23 -10.36 4.92 -10.39
CA SER A 23 -8.96 4.97 -10.00
C SER A 23 -8.12 5.78 -10.97
N ILE A 24 -8.16 5.40 -12.24
CA ILE A 24 -7.30 5.98 -13.27
C ILE A 24 -7.44 7.51 -13.31
N PRO A 25 -8.66 8.09 -13.44
CA PRO A 25 -8.80 9.54 -13.47
C PRO A 25 -8.38 10.20 -12.15
N LEU A 26 -8.64 9.55 -11.01
CA LEU A 26 -8.28 10.09 -9.70
C LEU A 26 -6.74 10.14 -9.49
N ASN A 27 -6.05 9.07 -9.84
CA ASN A 27 -4.59 8.97 -9.77
C ASN A 27 -3.91 9.93 -10.75
N CYS A 28 -4.45 10.09 -11.96
CA CYS A 28 -3.98 11.11 -12.91
C CYS A 28 -4.16 12.53 -12.37
N LEU A 29 -5.33 12.83 -11.80
CA LEU A 29 -5.64 14.14 -11.22
C LEU A 29 -4.70 14.49 -10.05
N VAL A 30 -4.48 13.53 -9.14
CA VAL A 30 -3.58 13.73 -7.99
C VAL A 30 -2.15 13.91 -8.45
N SER A 31 -1.69 13.12 -9.42
CA SER A 31 -0.35 13.27 -10.02
C SER A 31 -0.16 14.67 -10.63
N TYR A 32 -1.17 15.18 -11.34
CA TYR A 32 -1.19 16.54 -11.86
C TYR A 32 -1.08 17.59 -10.74
N PHE A 33 -1.82 17.43 -9.64
CA PHE A 33 -1.75 18.36 -8.51
C PHE A 33 -0.42 18.32 -7.75
N ILE A 34 0.21 17.15 -7.61
CA ILE A 34 1.53 17.02 -6.97
C ILE A 34 2.57 17.80 -7.79
N TRP A 35 2.58 17.62 -9.11
CA TRP A 35 3.54 18.28 -9.99
C TRP A 35 3.35 19.81 -10.02
N ASN A 36 2.11 20.27 -10.15
CA ASN A 36 1.78 21.69 -10.23
C ASN A 36 1.84 22.45 -8.89
N ASP A 37 2.17 21.79 -7.79
CA ASP A 37 2.22 22.46 -6.49
C ASP A 37 3.50 23.29 -6.28
N THR A 38 3.53 24.53 -6.75
CA THR A 38 4.69 25.44 -6.65
C THR A 38 5.31 25.61 -5.26
N ASN A 39 4.58 25.39 -4.16
CA ASN A 39 5.05 25.64 -2.79
C ASN A 39 5.80 24.48 -2.17
N THR A 40 5.75 23.31 -2.80
CA THR A 40 6.39 22.09 -2.29
C THR A 40 7.80 21.96 -2.88
N LYS A 41 8.79 21.65 -2.04
CA LYS A 41 10.17 21.40 -2.49
C LYS A 41 10.23 20.28 -3.52
N LEU A 42 11.03 20.45 -4.57
CA LEU A 42 11.18 19.50 -5.68
C LEU A 42 11.47 18.07 -5.19
N THR A 43 12.39 17.90 -4.24
CA THR A 43 12.75 16.58 -3.72
C THR A 43 11.58 15.85 -3.07
N TYR A 44 10.76 16.56 -2.27
CA TYR A 44 9.57 15.97 -1.66
C TYR A 44 8.50 15.66 -2.72
N LYS A 45 8.34 16.53 -3.74
CA LYS A 45 7.47 16.22 -4.89
C LYS A 45 7.88 14.92 -5.57
N LEU A 46 9.16 14.75 -5.86
CA LEU A 46 9.66 13.52 -6.50
C LEU A 46 9.35 12.28 -5.68
N CYS A 47 9.48 12.34 -4.35
CA CYS A 47 9.17 11.21 -3.47
C CYS A 47 7.68 10.85 -3.49
N VAL A 48 6.80 11.85 -3.32
CA VAL A 48 5.35 11.62 -3.32
C VAL A 48 4.87 11.21 -4.71
N SER A 49 5.41 11.79 -5.79
CA SER A 49 5.12 11.39 -7.17
C SER A 49 5.60 9.97 -7.47
N PHE A 50 6.76 9.57 -6.97
CA PHE A 50 7.27 8.20 -7.15
C PHE A 50 6.37 7.19 -6.44
N MET A 51 6.02 7.44 -5.18
CA MET A 51 5.07 6.60 -4.44
C MET A 51 3.71 6.53 -5.15
N GLN A 52 3.16 7.67 -5.59
CA GLN A 52 1.90 7.73 -6.34
C GLN A 52 1.96 6.93 -7.64
N PHE A 53 3.08 7.00 -8.37
CA PHE A 53 3.29 6.26 -9.60
C PHE A 53 3.34 4.75 -9.34
N ILE A 54 4.10 4.30 -8.35
CA ILE A 54 4.19 2.87 -8.02
C ILE A 54 2.81 2.33 -7.60
N SER A 55 2.10 3.02 -6.70
CA SER A 55 0.74 2.60 -6.30
C SER A 55 -0.23 2.59 -7.47
N PHE A 56 -0.13 3.56 -8.40
CA PHE A 56 -0.94 3.56 -9.60
C PHE A 56 -0.66 2.36 -10.51
N VAL A 57 0.62 1.97 -10.67
CA VAL A 57 1.01 0.79 -11.45
C VAL A 57 0.47 -0.49 -10.80
N VAL A 58 0.60 -0.64 -9.48
CA VAL A 58 0.05 -1.79 -8.73
C VAL A 58 -1.46 -1.87 -8.89
N GLU A 59 -2.17 -0.76 -8.69
CA GLU A 59 -3.63 -0.73 -8.81
C GLU A 59 -4.09 -1.06 -10.24
N THR A 60 -3.38 -0.55 -11.26
CA THR A 60 -3.63 -0.89 -12.66
C THR A 60 -3.40 -2.38 -12.91
N ASP A 61 -2.33 -2.97 -12.38
CA ASP A 61 -2.08 -4.40 -12.50
C ASP A 61 -3.19 -5.25 -11.86
N MET A 62 -3.67 -4.86 -10.68
CA MET A 62 -4.70 -5.57 -9.90
C MET A 62 -6.15 -5.33 -10.34
N SER A 63 -6.39 -4.40 -11.26
CA SER A 63 -7.73 -4.08 -11.76
C SER A 63 -7.86 -4.36 -13.27
N VAL A 64 -6.85 -3.99 -14.05
CA VAL A 64 -6.82 -4.12 -15.52
C VAL A 64 -6.26 -5.45 -15.97
N PHE A 65 -5.16 -5.93 -15.39
CA PHE A 65 -4.41 -7.08 -15.93
C PHE A 65 -4.71 -8.38 -15.20
N THR A 66 -4.82 -8.30 -13.88
CA THR A 66 -5.15 -9.41 -12.99
C THR A 66 -6.38 -9.05 -12.18
N TRP A 67 -7.21 -10.05 -11.90
CA TRP A 67 -8.24 -9.92 -10.88
C TRP A 67 -7.85 -10.81 -9.71
N PRO A 68 -7.42 -10.20 -8.59
CA PRO A 68 -7.04 -10.97 -7.41
C PRO A 68 -8.28 -11.64 -6.84
N TRP A 69 -8.26 -12.94 -6.66
CA TRP A 69 -9.30 -13.73 -6.01
C TRP A 69 -8.66 -14.79 -5.13
N TYR A 70 -8.67 -14.56 -3.83
CA TYR A 70 -8.01 -15.42 -2.87
C TYR A 70 -8.81 -16.72 -2.66
N THR A 71 -8.17 -17.85 -2.96
CA THR A 71 -8.80 -19.17 -2.87
C THR A 71 -8.09 -20.03 -1.84
N PHE A 72 -8.73 -20.27 -0.70
CA PHE A 72 -8.20 -21.20 0.30
C PHE A 72 -8.34 -22.66 -0.21
N PRO A 73 -7.38 -23.58 0.07
CA PRO A 73 -6.11 -23.44 0.80
C PRO A 73 -4.92 -23.00 -0.07
N LEU A 74 -5.17 -22.60 -1.30
CA LEU A 74 -4.12 -22.33 -2.27
C LEU A 74 -3.46 -20.98 -1.99
N LEU A 75 -2.13 -20.95 -1.97
CA LEU A 75 -1.38 -19.71 -2.12
C LEU A 75 -1.37 -19.36 -3.61
N GLY A 76 -2.52 -18.91 -4.08
CA GLY A 76 -2.85 -18.80 -5.50
C GLY A 76 -4.25 -18.25 -5.64
N GLY A 77 -4.45 -17.44 -6.67
CA GLY A 77 -5.62 -16.58 -6.66
C GLY A 77 -5.54 -15.37 -7.56
N TYR A 78 -4.93 -15.51 -8.73
CA TYR A 78 -4.94 -14.46 -9.72
C TYR A 78 -5.61 -15.04 -10.94
N SER A 79 -6.71 -14.42 -11.36
CA SER A 79 -7.30 -14.71 -12.66
C SER A 79 -6.84 -13.65 -13.64
N GLN A 80 -6.44 -14.08 -14.84
CA GLN A 80 -6.24 -13.15 -15.95
C GLN A 80 -7.53 -12.39 -16.23
N SER A 81 -7.44 -11.07 -16.30
CA SER A 81 -8.50 -10.23 -16.82
C SER A 81 -8.79 -10.52 -18.30
N SER A 82 -9.91 -10.02 -18.80
CA SER A 82 -10.20 -10.05 -20.23
C SER A 82 -9.12 -9.37 -21.08
N PHE A 83 -8.44 -8.36 -20.53
CA PHE A 83 -7.38 -7.62 -21.20
C PHE A 83 -6.08 -8.43 -21.32
N SER A 84 -5.62 -9.04 -20.23
CA SER A 84 -4.41 -9.88 -20.28
C SER A 84 -4.59 -11.12 -21.14
N LYS A 85 -5.80 -11.70 -21.16
CA LYS A 85 -6.18 -12.78 -22.10
C LYS A 85 -6.07 -12.34 -23.55
N TYR A 86 -6.53 -11.14 -23.89
CA TYR A 86 -6.45 -10.60 -25.26
C TYR A 86 -5.00 -10.47 -25.75
N PHE A 87 -4.08 -10.05 -24.87
CA PHE A 87 -2.65 -9.91 -25.19
C PHE A 87 -1.82 -11.19 -24.93
N ASN A 88 -2.44 -12.28 -24.48
CA ASN A 88 -1.78 -13.55 -24.16
C ASN A 88 -0.59 -13.39 -23.18
N ILE A 89 -0.76 -12.53 -22.17
CA ILE A 89 0.26 -12.29 -21.13
C ILE A 89 0.18 -13.41 -20.11
N SER A 90 1.32 -14.02 -19.75
CA SER A 90 1.35 -15.11 -18.76
C SER A 90 0.95 -14.61 -17.36
N THR A 91 0.13 -15.38 -16.64
CA THR A 91 -0.28 -15.06 -15.26
C THR A 91 0.92 -14.99 -14.33
N HIS A 92 1.89 -15.88 -14.53
CA HIS A 92 3.13 -15.88 -13.74
C HIS A 92 3.94 -14.60 -13.95
N ALA A 93 4.02 -14.08 -15.17
CA ALA A 93 4.69 -12.82 -15.47
C ALA A 93 3.98 -11.63 -14.81
N LEU A 94 2.65 -11.64 -14.77
CA LEU A 94 1.86 -10.62 -14.06
C LEU A 94 2.10 -10.68 -12.55
N ILE A 95 2.15 -11.87 -11.95
CA ILE A 95 2.44 -12.00 -10.50
C ILE A 95 3.88 -11.56 -10.17
N LEU A 96 4.85 -11.83 -11.03
CA LEU A 96 6.22 -11.30 -10.88
C LEU A 96 6.23 -9.77 -10.91
N PHE A 97 5.52 -9.18 -11.89
CA PHE A 97 5.38 -7.73 -12.02
C PHE A 97 4.71 -7.13 -10.79
N TYR A 98 3.56 -7.68 -10.38
CA TYR A 98 2.87 -7.33 -9.14
C TYR A 98 3.80 -7.38 -7.93
N GLY A 99 4.48 -8.51 -7.71
CA GLY A 99 5.39 -8.73 -6.60
C GLY A 99 6.51 -7.70 -6.54
N PHE A 100 7.07 -7.33 -7.69
CA PHE A 100 8.09 -6.28 -7.77
C PHE A 100 7.53 -4.91 -7.36
N PHE A 101 6.41 -4.49 -7.96
CA PHE A 101 5.86 -3.14 -7.74
C PHE A 101 5.23 -2.97 -6.36
N ILE A 102 4.50 -3.97 -5.85
CA ILE A 102 3.92 -3.91 -4.50
C ILE A 102 5.02 -3.79 -3.43
N THR A 103 6.14 -4.47 -3.66
CA THR A 103 7.30 -4.38 -2.75
C THR A 103 8.04 -3.05 -2.91
N CYS A 104 7.97 -2.39 -4.07
CA CYS A 104 8.50 -1.04 -4.28
C CYS A 104 7.74 0.05 -3.52
N GLU A 105 6.46 -0.17 -3.16
CA GLU A 105 5.69 0.82 -2.40
C GLU A 105 6.26 1.08 -1.01
N ILE A 106 6.75 0.03 -0.37
CA ILE A 106 7.33 0.06 0.97
C ILE A 106 8.54 1.03 1.05
N PRO A 107 9.61 0.88 0.24
CA PRO A 107 10.71 1.83 0.24
C PRO A 107 10.29 3.22 -0.25
N ALA A 108 9.32 3.35 -1.18
CA ALA A 108 8.81 4.66 -1.62
C ALA A 108 8.11 5.44 -0.47
N CYS A 109 7.33 4.74 0.36
CA CYS A 109 6.74 5.30 1.57
C CYS A 109 7.83 5.73 2.57
N LEU A 110 8.80 4.85 2.82
CA LEU A 110 9.87 5.10 3.78
C LEU A 110 10.79 6.25 3.34
N GLN A 111 11.06 6.37 2.03
CA GLN A 111 11.79 7.48 1.44
C GLN A 111 11.10 8.82 1.74
N SER A 112 9.77 8.88 1.58
CA SER A 112 8.98 10.08 1.88
C SER A 112 9.11 10.49 3.36
N PHE A 113 9.11 9.53 4.29
CA PHE A 113 9.39 9.76 5.72
C PHE A 113 10.80 10.24 5.99
N TYR A 114 11.80 9.63 5.35
CA TYR A 114 13.19 9.99 5.52
C TYR A 114 13.44 11.45 5.13
N TYR A 115 12.96 11.88 3.96
CA TYR A 115 13.12 13.26 3.53
C TYR A 115 12.40 14.25 4.43
N ARG A 116 11.23 13.88 4.96
CA ARG A 116 10.51 14.75 5.90
C ARG A 116 11.26 14.90 7.22
N TYR A 117 11.82 13.80 7.71
CA TYR A 117 12.70 13.80 8.87
C TYR A 117 13.93 14.67 8.63
N GLU A 118 14.59 14.52 7.47
CA GLU A 118 15.78 15.29 7.14
C GLU A 118 15.49 16.79 7.05
N GLU A 119 14.41 17.18 6.39
CA GLU A 119 13.97 18.57 6.31
C GLU A 119 13.75 19.17 7.71
N THR A 120 13.10 18.41 8.59
CA THR A 120 12.81 18.84 9.97
C THR A 120 14.10 18.92 10.80
N ARG A 121 15.01 17.96 10.63
CA ARG A 121 16.32 17.92 11.29
C ARG A 121 17.19 19.10 10.90
N ASN A 122 17.17 19.49 9.62
CA ASN A 122 17.97 20.61 9.11
C ASN A 122 17.59 21.95 9.78
N LEU A 123 16.40 22.05 10.38
CA LEU A 123 15.98 23.22 11.18
C LEU A 123 16.68 23.32 12.54
N GLN A 124 17.21 22.21 13.07
CA GLN A 124 17.80 22.15 14.42
C GLN A 124 19.35 22.18 14.42
N SER A 125 19.99 22.24 13.24
CA SER A 125 21.46 22.16 13.07
C SER A 125 22.17 21.03 13.85
N LYS A 126 21.44 19.98 14.28
CA LYS A 126 21.99 18.85 15.05
C LYS A 126 22.38 17.70 14.13
N LYS A 127 23.56 17.13 14.36
CA LYS A 127 24.00 15.86 13.75
C LYS A 127 23.30 14.71 14.51
N GLY A 128 22.38 14.02 13.84
CA GLY A 128 21.65 12.87 14.40
C GLY A 128 21.79 11.59 13.55
N PHE A 129 21.12 10.52 13.98
CA PHE A 129 21.13 9.14 13.46
C PHE A 129 20.67 8.93 12.00
N ALA A 130 20.57 9.97 11.17
CA ALA A 130 20.08 9.87 9.80
C ALA A 130 20.89 8.91 8.90
N LYS A 131 22.15 8.62 9.25
CA LYS A 131 22.97 7.65 8.51
C LYS A 131 22.42 6.22 8.63
N ILE A 132 21.91 5.83 9.81
CA ILE A 132 21.33 4.49 10.02
C ILE A 132 20.01 4.36 9.26
N SER A 133 19.12 5.35 9.39
CA SER A 133 17.86 5.33 8.64
C SER A 133 18.06 5.35 7.13
N LEU A 134 19.10 6.04 6.62
CA LEU A 134 19.47 6.02 5.21
C LEU A 134 19.99 4.64 4.78
N LEU A 135 20.86 4.02 5.58
CA LEU A 135 21.34 2.66 5.30
C LEU A 135 20.18 1.66 5.25
N LEU A 136 19.28 1.71 6.23
CA LEU A 136 18.08 0.88 6.26
C LEU A 136 17.18 1.12 5.04
N LEU A 137 16.98 2.39 4.65
CA LEU A 137 16.24 2.74 3.43
C LEU A 137 16.91 2.13 2.18
N SER A 138 18.24 2.25 2.04
CA SER A 138 18.96 1.65 0.91
C SER A 138 18.79 0.12 0.86
N ILE A 139 18.83 -0.56 2.02
CA ILE A 139 18.57 -2.00 2.10
C ILE A 139 17.14 -2.33 1.63
N THR A 140 16.15 -1.50 1.98
CA THR A 140 14.76 -1.75 1.55
C THR A 140 14.55 -1.69 0.04
N TYR A 141 15.44 -1.07 -0.74
CA TYR A 141 15.37 -1.11 -2.21
C TYR A 141 15.91 -2.41 -2.83
N LEU A 142 16.63 -3.24 -2.08
CA LEU A 142 17.01 -4.58 -2.52
C LEU A 142 15.82 -5.55 -2.46
N TYR A 143 14.78 -5.19 -1.71
CA TYR A 143 13.66 -6.06 -1.47
C TYR A 143 12.86 -6.42 -2.73
N PRO A 144 12.40 -5.46 -3.57
CA PRO A 144 11.67 -5.81 -4.79
C PRO A 144 12.33 -6.89 -5.66
N PHE A 145 13.66 -6.88 -5.74
CA PHE A 145 14.43 -7.89 -6.47
C PHE A 145 14.38 -9.27 -5.80
N ALA A 146 14.58 -9.34 -4.48
CA ALA A 146 14.49 -10.59 -3.74
C ALA A 146 13.07 -11.19 -3.79
N MET A 147 12.03 -10.36 -3.66
CA MET A 147 10.63 -10.78 -3.83
C MET A 147 10.40 -11.44 -5.19
N THR A 148 10.86 -10.78 -6.25
CA THR A 148 10.72 -11.27 -7.63
C THR A 148 11.47 -12.59 -7.83
N TYR A 149 12.69 -12.69 -7.27
CA TYR A 149 13.48 -13.91 -7.31
C TYR A 149 12.75 -15.09 -6.64
N PHE A 150 12.21 -14.90 -5.44
CA PHE A 150 11.49 -15.97 -4.74
C PHE A 150 10.23 -16.41 -5.49
N ILE A 151 9.41 -15.49 -6.01
CA ILE A 151 8.24 -15.87 -6.83
C ILE A 151 8.68 -16.65 -8.07
N HIS A 152 9.75 -16.22 -8.73
CA HIS A 152 10.27 -16.88 -9.92
C HIS A 152 10.72 -18.31 -9.61
N ASP A 153 11.42 -18.51 -8.50
CA ASP A 153 11.91 -19.82 -8.05
C ASP A 153 10.76 -20.77 -7.69
N MET A 154 9.62 -20.24 -7.24
CA MET A 154 8.40 -21.00 -7.00
C MET A 154 7.68 -21.45 -8.29
N SER A 155 8.17 -21.08 -9.47
CA SER A 155 7.59 -21.49 -10.75
C SER A 155 7.70 -23.00 -10.94
N THR A 156 6.54 -23.66 -11.04
CA THR A 156 6.47 -25.10 -11.30
C THR A 156 5.84 -25.40 -12.65
N PRO A 157 6.37 -26.39 -13.41
CA PRO A 157 5.78 -26.81 -14.67
C PRO A 157 4.32 -27.25 -14.53
N PHE A 158 3.50 -26.97 -15.55
CA PHE A 158 2.07 -27.26 -15.55
C PHE A 158 1.73 -28.73 -15.22
N HIS A 159 2.49 -29.70 -15.72
CA HIS A 159 2.24 -31.12 -15.44
C HIS A 159 2.39 -31.49 -13.97
N ILE A 160 3.33 -30.85 -13.26
CA ILE A 160 3.54 -31.04 -11.82
C ILE A 160 2.39 -30.38 -11.06
N LYS A 161 2.04 -29.14 -11.44
CA LYS A 161 0.89 -28.39 -10.90
C LYS A 161 -0.42 -29.17 -11.03
N TYR A 162 -0.70 -29.70 -12.20
CA TYR A 162 -1.88 -30.51 -12.47
C TYR A 162 -1.95 -31.75 -11.59
N ARG A 163 -0.83 -32.46 -11.41
CA ARG A 163 -0.76 -33.64 -10.53
C ARG A 163 -1.04 -33.25 -9.07
N ILE A 164 -0.39 -32.19 -8.57
CA ILE A 164 -0.58 -31.70 -7.20
C ILE A 164 -2.05 -31.29 -6.98
N MET A 165 -2.64 -30.54 -7.91
CA MET A 165 -4.03 -30.10 -7.80
C MET A 165 -4.98 -31.29 -7.77
N LYS A 166 -4.77 -32.28 -8.65
CA LYS A 166 -5.61 -33.48 -8.72
C LYS A 166 -5.49 -34.37 -7.47
N GLU A 167 -4.31 -34.46 -6.87
CA GLU A 167 -4.04 -35.31 -5.72
C GLU A 167 -4.38 -34.66 -4.38
N LYS A 168 -4.06 -33.37 -4.20
CA LYS A 168 -4.22 -32.66 -2.92
C LYS A 168 -5.49 -31.82 -2.84
N PHE A 169 -5.98 -31.26 -3.95
CA PHE A 169 -7.06 -30.27 -3.98
C PHE A 169 -8.05 -30.50 -5.14
N PRO A 170 -8.65 -31.71 -5.24
CA PRO A 170 -9.50 -32.07 -6.38
C PRO A 170 -10.70 -31.13 -6.56
N GLU A 171 -11.21 -30.54 -5.48
CA GLU A 171 -12.30 -29.55 -5.49
C GLU A 171 -11.94 -28.23 -6.21
N CYS A 172 -10.66 -27.93 -6.39
CA CYS A 172 -10.19 -26.71 -7.04
C CYS A 172 -9.85 -26.91 -8.52
N MET A 173 -10.03 -28.13 -9.05
CA MET A 173 -9.64 -28.48 -10.42
C MET A 173 -10.38 -27.66 -11.47
N GLU A 174 -11.64 -27.32 -11.25
CA GLU A 174 -12.42 -26.49 -12.18
C GLU A 174 -11.80 -25.08 -12.31
N LEU A 175 -11.38 -24.50 -11.18
CA LEU A 175 -10.72 -23.20 -11.14
C LEU A 175 -9.32 -23.26 -11.77
N PHE A 176 -8.58 -24.35 -11.55
CA PHE A 176 -7.24 -24.55 -12.13
C PHE A 176 -7.27 -24.74 -13.65
N LEU A 177 -8.33 -25.37 -14.18
CA LEU A 177 -8.47 -25.61 -15.62
C LEU A 177 -8.94 -24.37 -16.38
N ASP A 178 -9.51 -23.37 -15.70
CA ASP A 178 -9.61 -22.04 -16.27
C ASP A 178 -8.18 -21.49 -16.40
N ALA A 179 -7.71 -21.31 -17.65
CA ALA A 179 -6.35 -20.93 -18.07
C ALA A 179 -5.80 -19.62 -17.45
N SER A 180 -6.62 -19.01 -16.61
CA SER A 180 -6.41 -17.78 -15.89
C SER A 180 -5.64 -17.97 -14.59
N PHE A 181 -5.65 -19.19 -14.00
CA PHE A 181 -5.32 -19.41 -12.60
C PHE A 181 -3.89 -19.93 -12.37
N GLU A 182 -3.12 -19.21 -11.57
CA GLU A 182 -1.79 -19.61 -11.10
C GLU A 182 -1.83 -19.94 -9.60
N PHE A 183 -1.20 -21.05 -9.22
CA PHE A 183 -1.05 -21.44 -7.81
C PHE A 183 0.38 -21.82 -7.48
N TYR A 184 0.72 -21.64 -6.20
CA TYR A 184 2.00 -22.01 -5.62
C TYR A 184 1.78 -23.01 -4.48
N ASP A 185 2.61 -24.07 -4.44
CA ASP A 185 2.53 -25.07 -3.37
C ASP A 185 3.13 -24.49 -2.07
N THR A 186 2.33 -24.43 -1.02
CA THR A 186 2.72 -23.89 0.29
C THR A 186 3.66 -24.79 1.07
N SER A 187 3.77 -26.05 0.69
CA SER A 187 4.62 -27.04 1.36
C SER A 187 6.10 -26.96 0.95
N THR A 188 6.45 -26.09 -0.01
CA THR A 188 7.84 -25.99 -0.49
C THR A 188 8.68 -25.05 0.38
N PRO A 189 10.00 -25.30 0.53
CA PRO A 189 10.90 -24.42 1.27
C PRO A 189 10.90 -22.97 0.75
N GLU A 190 10.69 -22.78 -0.55
CA GLU A 190 10.65 -21.48 -1.21
C GLU A 190 9.47 -20.64 -0.71
N CYS A 191 8.31 -21.26 -0.46
CA CYS A 191 7.16 -20.58 0.15
C CYS A 191 7.46 -20.10 1.58
N MET A 192 8.19 -20.91 2.36
CA MET A 192 8.62 -20.52 3.70
C MET A 192 9.62 -19.36 3.64
N HIS A 193 10.59 -19.42 2.72
CA HIS A 193 11.53 -18.32 2.51
C HIS A 193 10.82 -17.02 2.15
N LEU A 194 9.84 -17.07 1.22
CA LEU A 194 9.02 -15.93 0.84
C LEU A 194 8.25 -15.35 2.03
N THR A 195 7.69 -16.20 2.88
CA THR A 195 6.95 -15.78 4.08
C THR A 195 7.85 -15.11 5.12
N VAL A 196 8.99 -15.72 5.45
CA VAL A 196 9.99 -15.13 6.37
C VAL A 196 10.49 -13.80 5.83
N TYR A 197 10.73 -13.76 4.53
CA TYR A 197 11.14 -12.57 3.83
C TYR A 197 10.10 -11.44 3.97
N PHE A 198 8.81 -11.71 3.71
CA PHE A 198 7.70 -10.76 3.92
C PHE A 198 7.60 -10.25 5.36
N CYS A 199 7.75 -11.15 6.34
CA CYS A 199 7.76 -10.75 7.74
C CYS A 199 8.95 -9.83 8.05
N SER A 200 10.13 -10.11 7.50
CA SER A 200 11.34 -9.32 7.74
C SER A 200 11.22 -7.88 7.21
N ILE A 201 10.75 -7.70 5.97
CA ILE A 201 10.54 -6.38 5.37
C ILE A 201 9.49 -5.59 6.16
N MET A 202 8.43 -6.25 6.61
CA MET A 202 7.35 -5.61 7.35
C MET A 202 7.86 -5.09 8.70
N ILE A 203 8.59 -5.90 9.45
CA ILE A 203 9.18 -5.53 10.74
C ILE A 203 10.16 -4.37 10.56
N ILE A 204 11.14 -4.50 9.65
CA ILE A 204 12.18 -3.48 9.43
C ILE A 204 11.56 -2.16 9.01
N THR A 205 10.61 -2.17 8.07
CA THR A 205 9.99 -0.95 7.58
C THR A 205 9.09 -0.32 8.64
N PHE A 206 8.28 -1.12 9.35
CA PHE A 206 7.38 -0.62 10.40
C PHE A 206 8.16 0.11 11.49
N PHE A 207 9.20 -0.53 12.04
CA PHE A 207 10.01 0.10 13.10
C PHE A 207 10.78 1.32 12.60
N ASN A 208 11.30 1.30 11.37
CA ASN A 208 11.99 2.46 10.81
C ASN A 208 11.04 3.63 10.55
N ALA A 209 9.84 3.37 10.03
CA ALA A 209 8.80 4.39 9.84
C ALA A 209 8.34 4.97 11.18
N LEU A 210 8.11 4.13 12.20
CA LEU A 210 7.77 4.56 13.55
C LEU A 210 8.87 5.45 14.14
N TYR A 211 10.13 5.03 14.01
CA TYR A 211 11.29 5.80 14.46
C TYR A 211 11.36 7.18 13.77
N LEU A 212 11.27 7.22 12.44
CA LEU A 212 11.31 8.47 11.67
C LEU A 212 10.15 9.39 12.03
N ALA A 213 8.94 8.84 12.20
CA ALA A 213 7.78 9.60 12.63
C ALA A 213 8.00 10.19 14.03
N TYR A 214 8.36 9.37 15.01
CA TYR A 214 8.64 9.80 16.38
C TYR A 214 9.73 10.88 16.43
N ALA A 215 10.86 10.66 15.74
CA ALA A 215 11.96 11.59 15.70
C ALA A 215 11.55 12.93 15.06
N THR A 216 10.76 12.89 13.98
CA THR A 216 10.22 14.09 13.34
C THR A 216 9.31 14.88 14.28
N PHE A 217 8.35 14.22 14.94
CA PHE A 217 7.45 14.88 15.88
C PHE A 217 8.18 15.42 17.11
N SER A 218 9.16 14.70 17.62
CA SER A 218 10.00 15.14 18.75
C SER A 218 10.77 16.41 18.41
N ILE A 219 11.42 16.48 17.23
CA ILE A 219 12.12 17.69 16.77
C ILE A 219 11.13 18.85 16.61
N LEU A 220 9.97 18.61 15.99
CA LEU A 220 8.95 19.65 15.83
C LEU A 220 8.47 20.20 17.18
N ASN A 221 8.22 19.33 18.16
CA ASN A 221 7.79 19.76 19.49
C ASN A 221 8.85 20.62 20.18
N ASN A 222 10.13 20.29 20.04
CA ASN A 222 11.23 21.09 20.56
C ASN A 222 11.36 22.45 19.87
N LEU A 223 11.01 22.53 18.58
CA LEU A 223 11.05 23.78 17.80
C LEU A 223 9.77 24.63 17.96
N ARG A 224 8.75 24.15 18.68
CA ARG A 224 7.46 24.85 18.85
C ARG A 224 7.61 26.26 19.43
N GLY A 225 8.53 26.44 20.37
CA GLY A 225 8.80 27.76 20.99
C GLY A 225 9.68 28.69 20.15
N LEU A 226 10.36 28.16 19.13
CA LEU A 226 11.32 28.91 18.30
C LEU A 226 10.73 29.33 16.95
N MET A 227 9.57 28.79 16.59
CA MET A 227 8.89 29.06 15.32
C MET A 227 7.62 29.90 15.51
N SER A 228 7.27 30.67 14.48
CA SER A 228 5.94 31.31 14.45
C SER A 228 4.83 30.25 14.47
N ARG A 229 3.66 30.59 15.03
CA ARG A 229 2.50 29.68 15.07
C ARG A 229 2.10 29.19 13.68
N GLN A 230 2.21 30.05 12.67
CA GLN A 230 1.88 29.69 11.29
C GLN A 230 2.88 28.70 10.70
N THR A 231 4.19 28.95 10.85
CA THR A 231 5.25 28.06 10.37
C THR A 231 5.16 26.68 11.05
N TYR A 232 4.98 26.66 12.37
CA TYR A 232 4.82 25.42 13.12
C TYR A 232 3.62 24.61 12.63
N ARG A 233 2.46 25.24 12.42
CA ARG A 233 1.25 24.57 11.90
C ARG A 233 1.47 23.98 10.50
N VAL A 234 2.18 24.69 9.62
CA VAL A 234 2.53 24.16 8.29
C VAL A 234 3.37 22.88 8.42
N HIS A 235 4.38 22.89 9.30
CA HIS A 235 5.21 21.70 9.48
C HIS A 235 4.48 20.54 10.17
N LEU A 236 3.67 20.82 11.19
CA LEU A 236 2.87 19.82 11.88
C LEU A 236 1.88 19.15 10.92
N ASN A 237 1.13 19.95 10.14
CA ASN A 237 0.16 19.43 9.18
C ASN A 237 0.81 18.58 8.10
N ALA A 238 1.98 18.98 7.58
CA ALA A 238 2.70 18.18 6.59
C ALA A 238 3.17 16.83 7.16
N SER A 239 3.61 16.78 8.42
CA SER A 239 4.00 15.53 9.08
C SER A 239 2.80 14.63 9.40
N ILE A 240 1.67 15.21 9.83
CA ILE A 240 0.42 14.46 10.02
C ILE A 240 -0.07 13.89 8.69
N ASN A 241 -0.10 14.70 7.62
CA ASN A 241 -0.51 14.25 6.30
C ASN A 241 0.37 13.09 5.83
N LEU A 242 1.69 13.19 5.98
CA LEU A 242 2.59 12.10 5.63
C LEU A 242 2.32 10.83 6.44
N PHE A 243 2.07 10.96 7.75
CA PHE A 243 1.71 9.82 8.59
C PHE A 243 0.40 9.16 8.13
N THR A 244 -0.63 9.94 7.82
CA THR A 244 -1.89 9.43 7.27
C THR A 244 -1.68 8.73 5.92
N LEU A 245 -0.82 9.30 5.07
CA LEU A 245 -0.50 8.74 3.76
C LEU A 245 0.21 7.39 3.88
N THR A 246 1.12 7.20 4.84
CA THR A 246 1.78 5.88 5.04
C THR A 246 0.92 4.88 5.80
N LEU A 247 -0.03 5.33 6.62
CA LEU A 247 -0.99 4.43 7.25
C LEU A 247 -1.86 3.72 6.21
N CYS A 248 -2.18 4.39 5.10
CA CYS A 248 -3.00 3.87 4.01
C CYS A 248 -2.49 2.53 3.42
N PRO A 249 -1.26 2.43 2.89
CA PRO A 249 -0.73 1.16 2.37
C PRO A 249 -0.51 0.13 3.48
N PHE A 250 -0.22 0.53 4.72
CA PHE A 250 -0.15 -0.43 5.83
C PHE A 250 -1.51 -1.12 6.09
N VAL A 251 -2.60 -0.34 6.08
CA VAL A 251 -3.96 -0.85 6.33
C VAL A 251 -4.54 -1.56 5.11
N LEU A 252 -4.25 -1.09 3.89
CA LEU A 252 -4.89 -1.58 2.66
C LEU A 252 -4.06 -2.60 1.88
N ILE A 253 -2.76 -2.75 2.18
CA ILE A 253 -1.90 -3.73 1.52
C ILE A 253 -1.33 -4.70 2.54
N VAL A 254 -0.54 -4.18 3.49
CA VAL A 254 0.23 -5.02 4.42
C VAL A 254 -0.71 -5.88 5.28
N PHE A 255 -1.69 -5.25 5.91
CA PHE A 255 -2.65 -5.97 6.76
C PHE A 255 -3.45 -7.03 5.98
N PRO A 256 -4.05 -6.74 4.80
CA PRO A 256 -4.70 -7.74 3.96
C PRO A 256 -3.81 -8.92 3.58
N LEU A 257 -2.56 -8.68 3.16
CA LEU A 257 -1.63 -9.76 2.79
C LEU A 257 -1.29 -10.64 3.99
N VAL A 258 -1.01 -10.05 5.16
CA VAL A 258 -0.76 -10.79 6.40
C VAL A 258 -2.00 -11.57 6.83
N PHE A 259 -3.19 -10.98 6.68
CA PHE A 259 -4.45 -11.63 7.02
C PHE A 259 -4.71 -12.85 6.11
N CYS A 260 -4.46 -12.75 4.80
CA CYS A 260 -4.55 -13.88 3.88
C CYS A 260 -3.54 -14.99 4.21
N MET A 261 -2.32 -14.63 4.60
CA MET A 261 -1.31 -15.60 5.07
C MET A 261 -1.73 -16.28 6.37
N PHE A 262 -2.29 -15.51 7.32
CA PHE A 262 -2.83 -16.03 8.57
C PHE A 262 -3.93 -17.07 8.32
N ILE A 263 -4.86 -16.79 7.39
CA ILE A 263 -5.93 -17.73 7.04
C ILE A 263 -5.35 -19.06 6.53
N ILE A 264 -4.31 -19.02 5.68
CA ILE A 264 -3.62 -20.22 5.18
C ILE A 264 -2.92 -20.98 6.31
N ILE A 265 -2.11 -20.29 7.11
CA ILE A 265 -1.27 -20.93 8.13
C ILE A 265 -2.11 -21.57 9.24
N PHE A 266 -3.22 -20.95 9.62
CA PHE A 266 -4.09 -21.40 10.71
C PHE A 266 -5.33 -22.19 10.23
N ASP A 267 -5.41 -22.52 8.94
CA ASP A 267 -6.55 -23.28 8.36
C ASP A 267 -7.92 -22.65 8.70
N ALA A 268 -7.99 -21.32 8.66
CA ALA A 268 -9.17 -20.57 9.11
C ALA A 268 -10.17 -20.36 7.96
N VAL A 269 -10.66 -21.45 7.35
CA VAL A 269 -11.49 -21.46 6.12
C VAL A 269 -12.69 -20.50 6.21
N GLU A 270 -13.34 -20.42 7.37
CA GLU A 270 -14.50 -19.56 7.60
C GLU A 270 -14.22 -18.07 7.39
N LEU A 271 -12.94 -17.66 7.43
CA LEU A 271 -12.51 -16.28 7.21
C LEU A 271 -12.20 -15.94 5.75
N GLN A 272 -12.27 -16.91 4.83
CA GLN A 272 -11.94 -16.70 3.41
C GLN A 272 -12.76 -15.58 2.77
N LYS A 273 -14.04 -15.43 3.14
CA LYS A 273 -14.88 -14.31 2.67
C LYS A 273 -14.27 -12.95 3.01
N TYR A 274 -13.68 -12.81 4.21
CA TYR A 274 -13.02 -11.59 4.64
C TYR A 274 -11.67 -11.40 3.95
N GLY A 275 -10.94 -12.49 3.67
CA GLY A 275 -9.73 -12.45 2.84
C GLY A 275 -10.04 -11.95 1.41
N ASN A 276 -11.11 -12.44 0.79
CA ASN A 276 -11.54 -11.94 -0.52
C ASN A 276 -11.97 -10.47 -0.49
N LEU A 277 -12.65 -10.04 0.57
CA LEU A 277 -13.01 -8.62 0.73
C LEU A 277 -11.76 -7.75 0.94
N SER A 278 -10.73 -8.25 1.62
CA SER A 278 -9.49 -7.50 1.83
C SER A 278 -8.70 -7.34 0.53
N MET A 279 -8.78 -8.29 -0.41
CA MET A 279 -8.19 -8.16 -1.76
C MET A 279 -8.81 -7.02 -2.58
N ILE A 280 -10.11 -6.72 -2.40
CA ILE A 280 -10.73 -5.51 -2.97
C ILE A 280 -10.09 -4.25 -2.38
N GLY A 281 -9.77 -4.28 -1.07
CA GLY A 281 -9.03 -3.21 -0.40
C GLY A 281 -7.65 -2.98 -1.00
N ILE A 282 -6.92 -4.07 -1.31
CA ILE A 282 -5.65 -4.00 -2.04
C ILE A 282 -5.89 -3.39 -3.43
N ALA A 283 -6.91 -3.83 -4.16
CA ALA A 283 -7.19 -3.28 -5.50
C ALA A 283 -7.61 -1.80 -5.50
N ALA A 284 -8.06 -1.24 -4.37
CA ALA A 284 -8.47 0.16 -4.26
C ALA A 284 -7.47 1.06 -3.51
N HIS A 285 -6.31 0.53 -3.11
CA HIS A 285 -5.39 1.22 -2.19
C HIS A 285 -4.88 2.56 -2.75
N SER A 286 -4.57 2.65 -4.04
CA SER A 286 -4.08 3.84 -4.72
C SER A 286 -5.18 4.89 -4.87
N SER A 287 -6.40 4.45 -5.17
CA SER A 287 -7.58 5.33 -5.16
C SER A 287 -7.83 5.96 -3.80
N VAL A 288 -7.79 5.16 -2.73
CA VAL A 288 -7.95 5.67 -1.35
C VAL A 288 -6.81 6.61 -1.00
N PHE A 289 -5.57 6.25 -1.36
CA PHE A 289 -4.39 7.09 -1.18
C PHE A 289 -4.55 8.46 -1.86
N SER A 290 -4.96 8.47 -3.12
CA SER A 290 -5.26 9.68 -3.89
C SER A 290 -6.37 10.53 -3.24
N PHE A 291 -7.45 9.89 -2.78
CA PHE A 291 -8.52 10.56 -2.07
C PHE A 291 -8.01 11.21 -0.77
N VAL A 292 -7.18 10.51 0.00
CA VAL A 292 -6.54 11.06 1.22
C VAL A 292 -5.70 12.29 0.87
N ILE A 293 -4.92 12.29 -0.21
CA ILE A 293 -4.15 13.47 -0.65
C ILE A 293 -5.08 14.66 -0.94
N LEU A 294 -6.15 14.44 -1.68
CA LEU A 294 -7.11 15.49 -2.05
C LEU A 294 -7.78 16.09 -0.82
N VAL A 295 -8.17 15.27 0.15
CA VAL A 295 -8.87 15.71 1.37
C VAL A 295 -7.90 16.30 2.40
N THR A 296 -6.66 15.85 2.50
CA THR A 296 -5.72 16.34 3.53
C THR A 296 -5.05 17.65 3.16
N LYS A 297 -4.75 17.90 1.87
CA LYS A 297 -4.13 19.15 1.43
C LYS A 297 -5.15 20.25 1.16
N SER A 298 -5.10 21.32 1.97
CA SER A 298 -6.03 22.46 1.88
C SER A 298 -6.06 23.14 0.50
N LYS A 299 -4.93 23.25 -0.20
CA LYS A 299 -4.86 23.81 -1.55
C LYS A 299 -5.63 22.95 -2.55
N TYR A 300 -5.48 21.63 -2.49
CA TYR A 300 -6.16 20.70 -3.39
C TYR A 300 -7.67 20.67 -3.10
N ARG A 301 -8.05 20.69 -1.82
CA ARG A 301 -9.45 20.85 -1.41
C ARG A 301 -10.10 22.09 -2.00
N LYS A 302 -9.43 23.25 -1.96
CA LYS A 302 -9.99 24.51 -2.50
C LYS A 302 -10.22 24.44 -4.01
N VAL A 303 -9.28 23.86 -4.75
CA VAL A 303 -9.46 23.62 -6.19
C VAL A 303 -10.63 22.66 -6.41
N MET A 304 -10.72 21.60 -5.62
CA MET A 304 -11.81 20.64 -5.73
C MET A 304 -13.17 21.25 -5.41
N GLN A 305 -13.25 22.14 -4.43
CA GLN A 305 -14.47 22.90 -4.13
C GLN A 305 -14.88 23.85 -5.24
N SER A 306 -13.92 24.37 -6.02
CA SER A 306 -14.24 25.19 -7.19
C SER A 306 -14.89 24.39 -8.32
N TRP A 307 -14.57 23.10 -8.41
CA TRP A 307 -15.15 22.19 -9.42
C TRP A 307 -16.42 21.49 -8.89
N LEU A 308 -16.48 21.22 -7.59
CA LEU A 308 -17.57 20.51 -6.91
C LEU A 308 -17.97 21.30 -5.64
N PRO A 309 -18.92 22.25 -5.74
CA PRO A 309 -19.30 23.14 -4.63
C PRO A 309 -19.80 22.40 -3.37
N ASN A 310 -20.32 21.18 -3.55
CA ASN A 310 -20.82 20.33 -2.48
C ASN A 310 -19.75 19.48 -1.77
N PHE A 311 -18.46 19.62 -2.11
CA PHE A 311 -17.36 18.90 -1.47
C PHE A 311 -17.15 19.42 -0.03
N LYS A 312 -17.92 18.84 0.91
CA LYS A 312 -17.96 19.20 2.34
C LYS A 312 -16.59 19.03 3.02
N GLN A 313 -16.32 19.90 3.99
CA GLN A 313 -15.11 19.88 4.84
C GLN A 313 -15.18 18.76 5.90
N PRO A 314 -14.40 17.66 5.83
CA PRO A 314 -14.54 16.60 6.81
C PRO A 314 -13.61 16.77 8.04
N ILE A 315 -12.44 17.43 7.91
CA ILE A 315 -11.34 17.17 8.85
C ILE A 315 -10.91 18.38 9.70
N GLU A 316 -11.27 19.62 9.35
CA GLU A 316 -10.76 20.79 10.08
C GLU A 316 -11.39 20.93 11.48
N LYS A 317 -12.57 20.36 11.74
CA LYS A 317 -13.24 20.47 13.07
C LYS A 317 -12.79 19.43 14.11
N VAL A 318 -12.13 18.34 13.70
CA VAL A 318 -11.73 17.27 14.64
C VAL A 318 -10.39 17.58 15.32
N PHE A 319 -9.46 18.24 14.63
CA PHE A 319 -8.14 18.58 15.20
C PHE A 319 -8.04 20.00 15.78
N VAL A 320 -8.99 20.89 15.50
CA VAL A 320 -8.97 22.27 16.02
C VAL A 320 -9.48 22.38 17.46
N ARG A 321 -10.25 21.42 17.96
CA ARG A 321 -10.87 21.52 19.31
C ARG A 321 -10.00 21.08 20.49
N THR A 322 -8.84 20.46 20.28
CA THR A 322 -8.00 19.93 21.38
C THR A 322 -6.84 20.84 21.79
N THR A 323 -6.69 22.05 21.23
CA THR A 323 -5.59 22.97 21.62
C THR A 323 -6.03 24.35 22.10
N ASP A 324 -7.34 24.65 22.13
CA ASP A 324 -7.85 25.95 22.60
C ASP A 324 -8.39 25.94 24.04
N ASN A 325 -8.28 24.82 24.78
CA ASN A 325 -8.55 24.79 26.22
C ASN A 325 -7.25 24.94 27.02
N THR A 326 -6.66 26.14 26.99
CA THR A 326 -5.91 26.63 28.15
C THR A 326 -6.93 27.17 29.15
N PRO A 327 -7.11 26.58 30.33
CA PRO A 327 -7.66 27.33 31.44
C PRO A 327 -6.61 28.36 31.84
N SER A 328 -6.99 29.62 31.70
CA SER A 328 -6.48 30.75 32.45
C SER A 328 -6.12 30.39 33.89
N ALA A 329 -4.92 30.81 34.30
CA ALA A 329 -4.56 31.29 35.64
C ALA A 329 -5.23 30.61 36.86
N LEU A 330 -4.43 29.82 37.57
CA LEU A 330 -4.42 29.66 39.04
C LEU A 330 -2.92 29.51 39.37
N VAL A 331 -2.20 30.53 39.86
CA VAL A 331 -2.16 30.97 41.27
C VAL A 331 -2.45 29.81 42.23
N PHE A 332 -1.42 29.01 42.51
CA PHE A 332 -0.76 28.93 43.82
C PHE A 332 0.62 28.29 43.66
#